data_AF-A0A0Q6ZHS9-F1
#
_entry.id   AF-A0A0Q6ZHS9-F1
#
_cell.length_a   1.000
_cell.length_b   1.000
_cell.length_c   1.000
_cell.angle_alpha   90.00
_cell.angle_beta   90.00
_cell.angle_gamma   90.00
#
_symmetry.space_group_name_H-M   'P 1'
#
loop_
_entity.id
_entity.type
_entity.pdbx_description
1 polymer ?
#
loop_
_entity_poly.entity_id
_entity_poly.type
_entity_poly.pdbx_seq_one_letter_code
_entity_poly.pdbx_strand_id
1 'polypeptide(L)' 'MAAPQRALNNADVVGEVYTEARIEALNTALAERGISGEQVIAILPEAGQTMVKPTPPRFRVLYRTA' A
#
# COMPACT_ATOMS: atom_id res chain seq x y z
N MET A 1 5.16 39.27 12.73
CA MET A 1 3.94 38.43 12.90
C MET A 1 4.03 37.31 11.86
N ALA A 2 4.35 36.09 12.29
CA ALA A 2 4.44 34.95 11.39
C ALA A 2 3.03 34.51 10.97
N ALA A 3 2.82 34.31 9.67
CA ALA A 3 1.55 33.82 9.14
C ALA A 3 1.23 32.45 9.76
N PRO A 4 -0.06 32.15 10.07
CA PRO A 4 -0.42 30.84 10.55
C PRO A 4 -0.06 29.83 9.47
N GLN A 5 0.85 28.91 9.79
CA GLN A 5 1.11 27.74 8.97
C GLN A 5 -0.21 26.99 8.89
N ARG A 6 -0.88 27.07 7.74
CA ARG A 6 -2.01 26.19 7.42
C ARG A 6 -1.47 24.78 7.60
N ALA A 7 -1.82 24.13 8.71
CA ALA A 7 -1.75 22.69 8.78
C ALA A 7 -2.55 22.20 7.58
N LEU A 8 -1.86 21.68 6.57
CA LEU A 8 -2.51 20.99 5.48
C LEU A 8 -3.28 19.86 6.15
N ASN A 9 -4.60 20.01 6.24
CA ASN A 9 -5.50 18.93 6.60
C ASN A 9 -5.44 17.92 5.45
N ASN A 10 -4.36 17.14 5.42
CA ASN A 10 -4.28 15.94 4.63
C ASN A 10 -5.19 14.96 5.36
N ALA A 11 -6.46 14.91 4.98
CA ALA A 11 -7.18 13.63 4.99
C ALA A 11 -6.49 12.72 3.95
N ASP A 12 -5.21 12.47 4.22
CA ASP A 12 -4.15 11.86 3.41
C ASP A 12 -4.71 10.56 2.88
N VAL A 13 -5.00 10.52 1.58
CA VAL A 13 -5.85 9.49 0.98
C VAL A 13 -5.04 8.19 1.00
N VAL A 14 -5.24 7.38 2.03
CA VAL A 14 -4.57 6.08 2.14
C VAL A 14 -5.08 5.21 1.01
N GLY A 15 -4.20 4.91 0.07
CA GLY A 15 -4.46 3.94 -0.99
C GLY A 15 -4.20 2.52 -0.52
N GLU A 16 -4.87 1.56 -1.15
CA GLU A 16 -4.59 0.14 -0.96
C GLU A 16 -4.36 -0.58 -2.29
N VAL A 17 -3.45 -1.55 -2.27
CA VAL A 17 -3.23 -2.48 -3.38
C VAL A 17 -2.96 -3.88 -2.84
N TYR A 18 -3.46 -4.88 -3.55
CA TYR A 18 -3.19 -6.28 -3.26
C TYR A 18 -2.22 -6.84 -4.30
N THR A 19 -1.18 -7.52 -3.84
CA THR A 19 -0.19 -8.17 -4.69
C THR A 19 -0.08 -9.64 -4.29
N GLU A 20 0.47 -10.49 -5.15
CA GLU A 20 0.90 -11.82 -4.72
C GLU A 20 1.91 -11.70 -3.57
N ALA A 21 1.94 -12.70 -2.68
CA ALA A 21 2.88 -12.75 -1.55
C ALA A 21 4.31 -13.14 -2.00
N ARG A 22 4.83 -12.43 -3.01
CA ARG A 22 6.20 -12.53 -3.51
C ARG A 22 6.81 -11.13 -3.56
N ILE A 23 8.04 -11.00 -3.07
CA ILE A 23 8.74 -9.70 -3.01
C ILE A 23 8.93 -9.12 -4.42
N GLU A 24 9.21 -9.94 -5.42
CA GLU A 24 9.32 -9.51 -6.83
C GLU A 24 8.00 -8.91 -7.33
N ALA A 25 6.88 -9.61 -7.12
CA ALA A 25 5.55 -9.13 -7.53
C ALA A 25 5.16 -7.84 -6.81
N LEU A 26 5.50 -7.72 -5.53
CA LEU A 26 5.31 -6.49 -4.75
C LEU A 26 6.09 -5.32 -5.35
N ASN A 27 7.40 -5.50 -5.56
CA ASN A 27 8.27 -4.45 -6.11
C ASN A 27 7.82 -4.01 -7.50
N THR A 28 7.45 -4.95 -8.37
CA THR A 28 6.88 -4.64 -9.69
C THR A 28 5.59 -3.84 -9.57
N ALA A 29 4.65 -4.27 -8.72
CA ALA A 29 3.37 -3.59 -8.55
C ALA A 29 3.52 -2.16 -7.99
N LEU A 30 4.48 -1.93 -7.09
CA LEU A 30 4.80 -0.59 -6.59
C LEU A 30 5.40 0.28 -7.69
N ALA A 31 6.35 -0.26 -8.46
CA ALA A 31 7.01 0.46 -9.55
C ALA A 31 6.03 0.84 -10.68
N GLU A 32 5.17 -0.10 -11.12
CA GLU A 32 4.17 0.15 -12.16
C GLU A 32 3.17 1.25 -11.77
N ARG A 33 2.92 1.42 -10.48
CA ARG A 33 2.02 2.43 -9.92
C ARG A 33 2.74 3.72 -9.53
N GLY A 34 4.06 3.78 -9.71
CA GLY A 34 4.88 4.92 -9.30
C GLY A 34 4.88 5.17 -7.78
N ILE A 35 4.63 4.14 -6.97
CA ILE A 35 4.60 4.24 -5.51
C ILE A 35 6.03 4.05 -4.99
N SER A 36 6.59 5.08 -4.38
CA SER A 36 7.89 4.99 -3.69
C SER A 36 7.77 4.17 -2.40
N GLY A 37 8.86 3.51 -2.00
CA GLY A 37 8.94 2.83 -0.69
C GLY A 37 8.68 3.78 0.49
N GLU A 38 9.00 5.07 0.36
CA GLU A 38 8.71 6.09 1.39
C GLU A 38 7.22 6.41 1.51
N GLN A 39 6.43 6.12 0.48
CA GLN A 39 4.98 6.25 0.50
C GLN A 39 4.30 5.02 1.09
N VAL A 40 5.01 3.89 1.24
CA VAL A 40 4.45 2.67 1.84
C VAL A 40 4.31 2.86 3.34
N ILE A 41 3.08 2.69 3.82
CA ILE A 41 2.71 2.80 5.23
C ILE A 41 2.84 1.43 5.90
N ALA A 42 2.30 0.39 5.27
CA ALA A 42 2.31 -0.96 5.81
C ALA A 42 2.19 -2.01 4.70
N ILE A 43 2.81 -3.16 4.92
CA ILE A 43 2.64 -4.36 4.11
C ILE A 43 2.12 -5.46 5.05
N LEU A 44 0.89 -5.88 4.82
CA LEU A 44 0.19 -6.86 5.66
C LEU A 44 0.11 -8.19 4.89
N PRO A 45 0.68 -9.28 5.42
CA PRO A 45 0.52 -10.60 4.82
C PRO A 45 -0.91 -11.11 5.04
N GLU A 46 -1.57 -11.51 3.97
CA GLU A 46 -2.85 -12.20 3.99
C GLU A 46 -2.67 -13.65 3.58
N ALA A 47 -3.03 -14.55 4.50
CA ALA A 47 -2.95 -15.98 4.26
C ALA A 47 -3.89 -16.38 3.11
N GLY A 48 -3.38 -17.25 2.23
CA GLY A 48 -4.21 -17.86 1.20
C GLY A 48 -5.27 -18.77 1.82
N GLN A 49 -6.45 -18.86 1.20
CA GLN A 49 -7.46 -19.83 1.59
C GLN A 49 -7.30 -21.08 0.72
N THR A 50 -7.32 -22.26 1.34
CA THR A 50 -7.16 -23.55 0.65
C THR A 50 -8.45 -24.34 0.54
N MET A 51 -9.44 -24.08 1.41
CA MET A 51 -10.74 -24.75 1.39
C MET A 51 -11.84 -23.77 0.94
N VAL A 52 -12.83 -24.28 0.19
CA VAL A 52 -13.96 -23.55 -0.43
C VAL A 52 -13.62 -22.80 -1.71
N LYS A 53 -12.63 -21.89 -1.71
CA LYS A 53 -12.19 -21.20 -2.93
C LYS A 53 -10.68 -20.90 -2.85
N PRO A 54 -9.83 -21.65 -3.57
CA PRO A 54 -8.39 -21.48 -3.46
C PRO A 54 -8.01 -20.06 -3.86
N THR A 55 -7.45 -19.33 -2.91
CA THR A 55 -6.86 -18.00 -3.15
C THR A 55 -5.41 -18.06 -2.72
N PRO A 56 -4.48 -17.62 -3.59
CA PRO A 56 -3.07 -17.60 -3.22
C PRO A 56 -2.84 -16.59 -2.08
N PRO A 57 -1.79 -16.79 -1.26
CA PRO A 57 -1.35 -15.79 -0.29
C PRO A 57 -1.04 -14.46 -0.99
N ARG A 58 -1.38 -13.35 -0.32
CA ARG A 58 -1.26 -12.00 -0.89
C ARG A 58 -0.64 -11.04 0.13
N PHE A 59 -0.08 -9.95 -0.38
CA PHE A 59 0.23 -8.79 0.44
C PHE A 59 -0.84 -7.73 0.21
N ARG A 60 -1.39 -7.20 1.31
CA ARG A 60 -2.15 -5.96 1.29
C ARG A 60 -1.21 -4.82 1.63
N VAL A 61 -1.01 -3.92 0.69
CA VAL A 61 -0.10 -2.78 0.83
C VAL A 61 -0.92 -1.52 1.02
N LEU A 62 -0.66 -0.81 2.11
CA LEU A 62 -1.23 0.50 2.40
C LEU A 62 -0.18 1.56 2.06
N TYR A 63 -0.56 2.60 1.34
CA TYR A 63 0.35 3.65 0.92
C TYR A 63 -0.30 5.04 0.96
N ARG A 64 0.53 6.07 1.08
CA ARG A 64 0.14 7.48 0.98
C ARG A 64 0.05 7.88 -0.48
N THR A 65 -1.10 8.36 -0.92
CA THR A 65 -1.20 9.06 -2.21
C THR A 65 -0.50 10.41 -2.10
N ALA A 66 0.35 10.73 -3.08
CA ALA A 66 1.00 12.04 -3.17
C ALA A 66 0.01 13.15 -3.52
#